data_AF-A0A958IFH6-F1
#
_entry.id   AF-A0A958IFH6-F1
#
_cell.length_a   1.000
_cell.length_b   1.000
_cell.length_c   1.000
_cell.angle_alpha   90.00
_cell.angle_beta   90.00
_cell.angle_gamma   90.00
#
_symmetry.space_group_name_H-M   'P 1'
#
loop_
_entity.id
_entity.type
_entity.pdbx_description
1 polymer ?
#
loop_
_entity_poly.entity_id
_entity_poly.type
_entity_poly.pdbx_seq_one_letter_code
_entity_poly.pdbx_strand_id
1 'polypeptide(L)'
;VLKKKIGFYIKNGNKKYLIYLYDFIETLENMGDDIKMDEQLTNFFFERKDEINKLIESYNEFQGHILSIQKEKIIYLKELISEKTKVDWWTYKDWNLGFSEFKNHNLGIESSFEESSSSPLGFFHIYITSWELNDWEPYDEILKNKFPNNKIEKNSNRMFLHLDRIEGEKEEIILNKLEEYFNYLKSLRIIQ
;
A
#
# COMPACT_ATOMS: atom_id res chain seq x y z
N VAL A 1 37.59 46.85 9.55
CA VAL A 1 36.91 47.49 10.71
C VAL A 1 36.29 46.47 11.67
N LEU A 2 35.54 45.47 11.19
CA LEU A 2 34.88 44.45 12.02
C LEU A 2 35.85 43.61 12.88
N LYS A 3 36.92 43.05 12.29
CA LYS A 3 37.96 42.28 13.01
C LYS A 3 38.64 43.06 14.15
N LYS A 4 38.87 44.38 13.97
CA LYS A 4 39.41 45.26 15.02
C LYS A 4 38.44 45.47 16.18
N LYS A 5 37.13 45.59 15.89
CA LYS A 5 36.08 45.74 16.92
C LYS A 5 35.85 44.44 17.70
N ILE A 6 35.92 43.29 17.03
CA ILE A 6 35.85 41.96 17.67
C ILE A 6 37.06 41.73 18.58
N GLY A 7 38.28 42.02 18.11
CA GLY A 7 39.49 41.90 18.94
C GLY A 7 39.46 42.79 20.19
N PHE A 8 38.85 43.98 20.10
CA PHE A 8 38.66 44.87 21.26
C PHE A 8 37.64 44.30 22.28
N TYR A 9 36.55 43.71 21.80
CA TYR A 9 35.53 43.08 22.66
C TYR A 9 36.00 41.76 23.28
N ILE A 10 36.84 40.98 22.59
CA ILE A 10 37.51 39.79 23.16
C ILE A 10 38.42 40.17 24.33
N LYS A 11 39.12 41.31 24.21
CA LYS A 11 40.08 41.77 25.23
C LYS A 11 39.43 42.45 26.43
N ASN A 12 38.34 43.20 26.21
CA ASN A 12 37.76 44.11 27.22
C ASN A 12 36.28 43.82 27.54
N GLY A 13 35.64 42.89 26.83
CA GLY A 13 34.23 42.55 26.99
C GLY A 13 33.96 41.55 28.11
N ASN A 14 32.69 41.44 28.49
CA ASN A 14 32.27 40.47 29.50
C ASN A 14 32.33 39.06 28.90
N LYS A 15 33.19 38.21 29.48
CA LYS A 15 33.49 36.84 29.03
C LYS A 15 32.26 35.97 28.85
N LYS A 16 31.17 36.21 29.59
CA LYS A 16 29.91 35.48 29.45
C LYS A 16 29.29 35.66 28.06
N TYR A 17 29.38 36.85 27.48
CA TYR A 17 28.83 37.14 26.15
C TYR A 17 29.74 36.72 24.99
N LEU A 18 31.03 36.49 25.26
CA LEU A 18 31.95 35.91 24.28
C LEU A 18 31.59 34.46 23.97
N ILE A 19 31.20 33.68 24.98
CA ILE A 19 30.76 32.29 24.79
C ILE A 19 29.56 32.24 23.84
N TYR A 20 28.53 33.07 24.07
CA TYR A 20 27.37 33.13 23.18
C TYR A 20 27.70 33.62 21.76
N LEU A 21 28.69 34.51 21.61
CA LEU A 21 29.14 34.97 20.29
C LEU A 21 29.89 33.87 19.53
N TYR A 22 30.75 33.10 20.22
CA TYR A 22 31.44 31.95 19.64
C TYR A 22 30.44 30.86 19.24
N ASP A 23 29.50 30.52 20.12
CA ASP A 23 28.42 29.55 19.87
C ASP A 23 27.54 29.98 18.68
N PHE A 24 27.24 31.27 18.55
CA PHE A 24 26.52 31.82 17.41
C PHE A 24 27.31 31.77 16.10
N ILE A 25 28.63 32.05 16.12
CA ILE A 25 29.50 31.93 14.94
C ILE A 25 29.60 30.47 14.51
N GLU A 26 29.80 29.55 15.46
CA GLU A 26 29.87 28.11 15.21
C GLU A 26 28.54 27.57 14.65
N THR A 27 27.41 28.04 15.19
CA THR A 27 26.08 27.73 14.65
C THR A 27 25.92 28.21 13.20
N LEU A 28 26.37 29.43 12.86
CA LEU A 28 26.31 29.94 11.49
C LEU A 28 27.24 29.18 10.53
N GLU A 29 28.41 28.77 11.00
CA GLU A 29 29.35 27.95 10.23
C GLU A 29 28.77 26.55 9.97
N ASN A 30 28.15 25.94 10.98
CA ASN A 30 27.46 24.64 10.85
C ASN A 30 26.22 24.70 9.95
N MET A 31 25.43 25.78 10.02
CA MET A 31 24.30 26.00 9.09
C MET A 31 24.75 26.15 7.63
N GLY A 32 26.00 26.57 7.38
CA GLY A 32 26.58 26.66 6.04
C GLY A 32 26.95 25.30 5.45
N ASP A 33 27.17 24.28 6.29
CA ASP A 33 27.50 22.91 5.88
C ASP A 33 26.24 22.05 5.61
N ASP A 34 25.07 22.42 6.12
CA ASP A 34 23.78 21.77 5.82
C ASP A 34 23.35 21.90 4.34
N ILE A 35 24.02 22.76 3.55
CA ILE A 35 23.75 22.97 2.13
C ILE A 35 24.63 22.08 1.23
N LYS A 36 25.67 21.45 1.78
CA LYS A 36 26.58 20.61 0.99
C LYS A 36 26.02 19.19 0.89
N MET A 37 25.37 18.89 -0.24
CA MET A 37 25.16 17.50 -0.65
C MET A 37 26.52 16.79 -0.70
N ASP A 38 26.56 15.54 -0.24
CA ASP A 38 27.74 14.68 -0.37
C ASP A 38 28.18 14.67 -1.85
N GLU A 39 29.36 15.23 -2.11
CA GLU A 39 29.89 15.42 -3.46
C GLU A 39 30.10 14.09 -4.18
N GLN A 40 30.52 13.04 -3.46
CA GLN A 40 30.71 11.71 -4.03
C GLN A 40 29.37 11.09 -4.43
N LEU A 41 28.37 11.19 -3.55
CA LEU A 41 27.03 10.68 -3.82
C LEU A 41 26.36 11.47 -4.97
N THR A 42 26.53 12.79 -4.97
CA THR A 42 26.03 13.67 -6.02
C THR A 42 26.62 13.31 -7.37
N ASN A 43 27.95 13.20 -7.46
CA ASN A 43 28.65 12.83 -8.69
C ASN A 43 28.22 11.44 -9.16
N PHE A 44 28.10 10.46 -8.24
CA PHE A 44 27.60 9.12 -8.58
C PHE A 44 26.21 9.16 -9.25
N PHE A 45 25.25 9.88 -8.66
CA PHE A 45 23.90 9.99 -9.23
C PHE A 45 23.86 10.79 -10.53
N PHE A 46 24.68 11.84 -10.68
CA PHE A 46 24.78 12.59 -11.94
C PHE A 46 25.44 11.78 -13.06
N GLU A 47 26.50 11.04 -12.76
CA GLU A 47 27.18 10.14 -13.71
C GLU A 47 26.28 8.99 -14.16
N ARG A 48 25.45 8.46 -13.25
CA ARG A 48 24.53 7.33 -13.51
C ARG A 48 23.11 7.76 -13.84
N LYS A 49 22.83 9.06 -13.95
CA LYS A 49 21.45 9.59 -14.06
C LYS A 49 20.66 8.91 -15.16
N ASP A 50 21.25 8.78 -16.35
CA ASP A 50 20.57 8.18 -17.50
C ASP A 50 20.36 6.67 -17.33
N GLU A 51 21.30 5.97 -16.69
CA GLU A 51 21.15 4.54 -16.37
C GLU A 51 20.03 4.32 -15.35
N ILE A 52 19.96 5.17 -14.32
CA ILE A 52 18.92 5.14 -13.29
C ILE A 52 17.55 5.45 -13.91
N ASN A 53 17.45 6.49 -14.73
CA ASN A 53 16.20 6.83 -15.40
C ASN A 53 15.74 5.69 -16.32
N LYS A 54 16.63 5.09 -17.11
CA LYS A 54 16.31 3.93 -17.92
C LYS A 54 15.85 2.74 -17.08
N LEU A 55 16.49 2.48 -15.94
CA LEU A 55 16.07 1.41 -15.04
C LEU A 55 14.67 1.67 -14.48
N ILE A 56 14.36 2.91 -14.09
CA ILE A 56 13.03 3.31 -13.63
C ILE A 56 12.00 3.14 -14.74
N GLU A 57 12.31 3.57 -15.97
CA GLU A 57 11.45 3.40 -17.14
C GLU A 57 11.17 1.92 -17.43
N SER A 58 12.22 1.09 -17.55
CA SER A 58 12.07 -0.35 -17.78
C SER A 58 11.30 -1.04 -16.65
N TYR A 59 11.50 -0.63 -15.39
CA TYR A 59 10.74 -1.17 -14.26
C TYR A 59 9.26 -0.79 -14.35
N ASN A 60 8.95 0.46 -14.68
CA ASN A 60 7.57 0.93 -14.85
C ASN A 60 6.88 0.23 -16.03
N GLU A 61 7.58 0.02 -17.14
CA GLU A 61 7.08 -0.75 -18.29
C GLU A 61 6.77 -2.20 -17.90
N PHE A 62 7.69 -2.84 -17.16
CA PHE A 62 7.50 -4.19 -16.65
C PHE A 62 6.28 -4.30 -15.72
N GLN A 63 6.16 -3.38 -14.75
CA GLN A 63 5.01 -3.31 -13.84
C GLN A 63 3.70 -3.02 -14.59
N GLY A 64 3.74 -2.13 -15.58
CA GLY A 64 2.59 -1.81 -16.43
C GLY A 64 2.11 -3.04 -17.23
N HIS A 65 3.05 -3.82 -17.76
CA HIS A 65 2.74 -5.06 -18.46
C HIS A 65 2.11 -6.12 -17.54
N ILE A 66 2.66 -6.31 -16.33
CA ILE A 66 2.06 -7.20 -15.32
C ILE A 66 0.63 -6.77 -15.01
N LEU A 67 0.43 -5.49 -14.71
CA LEU A 67 -0.88 -4.95 -14.36
C LEU A 67 -1.88 -5.11 -15.50
N SER A 68 -1.45 -4.95 -16.77
CA SER A 68 -2.31 -5.17 -17.93
C SER A 68 -2.85 -6.60 -17.97
N ILE A 69 -1.98 -7.59 -17.78
CA ILE A 69 -2.36 -9.01 -17.77
C ILE A 69 -3.32 -9.31 -16.62
N GLN A 70 -3.03 -8.80 -15.42
CA GLN A 70 -3.90 -8.96 -14.26
C GLN A 70 -5.29 -8.36 -14.50
N LYS A 71 -5.37 -7.18 -15.10
CA LYS A 71 -6.64 -6.51 -15.41
C LYS A 71 -7.48 -7.30 -16.39
N GLU A 72 -6.88 -7.78 -17.48
CA GLU A 72 -7.57 -8.65 -18.44
C GLU A 72 -8.13 -9.90 -17.75
N LYS A 73 -7.33 -10.54 -16.89
CA LYS A 73 -7.78 -11.72 -16.15
C LYS A 73 -8.90 -11.40 -15.15
N ILE A 74 -8.84 -10.26 -14.47
CA ILE A 74 -9.89 -9.82 -13.53
C ILE A 74 -11.20 -9.56 -14.26
N ILE A 75 -11.18 -8.89 -15.41
CA ILE A 75 -12.38 -8.64 -16.23
C ILE A 75 -12.98 -9.98 -16.68
N TYR A 76 -12.15 -10.91 -17.13
CA TYR A 76 -12.59 -12.24 -17.51
C TYR A 76 -13.22 -13.01 -16.33
N LEU A 77 -12.56 -13.05 -15.17
CA LEU A 77 -13.11 -13.69 -13.97
C LEU A 77 -14.41 -13.06 -13.51
N LYS A 78 -14.55 -11.74 -13.62
CA LYS A 78 -15.77 -10.98 -13.31
C LYS A 78 -16.96 -11.51 -14.10
N GLU A 79 -16.80 -11.69 -15.42
CA GLU A 79 -17.87 -12.21 -16.28
C GLU A 79 -18.29 -13.61 -15.85
N LEU A 80 -17.31 -14.51 -15.66
CA LEU A 80 -17.58 -15.89 -15.26
C LEU A 80 -18.26 -16.00 -13.90
N ILE A 81 -17.75 -15.30 -12.88
CA ILE A 81 -18.33 -15.38 -11.54
C ILE A 81 -19.70 -14.73 -11.50
N SER A 82 -19.93 -13.64 -12.25
CA SER A 82 -21.23 -12.99 -12.32
C SER A 82 -22.27 -13.89 -13.00
N GLU A 83 -21.87 -14.61 -14.06
CA GLU A 83 -22.72 -15.61 -14.68
C GLU A 83 -23.01 -16.78 -13.73
N LYS A 84 -22.00 -17.23 -12.98
CA LYS A 84 -22.11 -18.36 -12.06
C LYS A 84 -23.03 -18.03 -10.88
N THR A 85 -22.88 -16.86 -10.26
CA THR A 85 -23.68 -16.44 -9.09
C THR A 85 -24.99 -15.74 -9.46
N LYS A 86 -25.22 -15.44 -10.75
CA LYS A 86 -26.38 -14.68 -11.26
C LYS A 86 -26.55 -13.30 -10.61
N VAL A 87 -25.44 -12.67 -10.26
CA VAL A 87 -25.38 -11.31 -9.70
C VAL A 87 -24.23 -10.58 -10.35
N ASP A 88 -24.35 -9.27 -10.56
CA ASP A 88 -23.27 -8.45 -11.12
C ASP A 88 -22.19 -8.21 -10.07
N TRP A 89 -21.00 -8.76 -10.31
CA TRP A 89 -19.79 -8.40 -9.57
C TRP A 89 -19.21 -7.11 -10.14
N TRP A 90 -18.39 -6.40 -9.38
CA TRP A 90 -17.79 -5.15 -9.82
C TRP A 90 -16.26 -5.23 -9.85
N THR A 91 -15.64 -4.30 -10.57
CA THR A 91 -14.19 -4.12 -10.57
C THR A 91 -13.83 -2.72 -10.11
N TYR A 92 -12.76 -2.59 -9.32
CA TYR A 92 -12.20 -1.29 -8.96
C TYR A 92 -10.87 -1.07 -9.67
N LYS A 93 -10.81 -0.05 -10.54
CA LYS A 93 -9.65 0.25 -11.42
C LYS A 93 -9.16 -0.96 -12.23
N ASP A 94 -10.06 -1.92 -12.46
CA ASP A 94 -9.87 -3.17 -13.21
C ASP A 94 -8.89 -4.19 -12.62
N TRP A 95 -8.21 -3.92 -11.50
CA TRP A 95 -7.26 -4.85 -10.89
C TRP A 95 -7.78 -5.54 -9.63
N ASN A 96 -8.89 -5.05 -9.09
CA ASN A 96 -9.58 -5.63 -7.94
C ASN A 96 -10.97 -6.09 -8.37
N LEU A 97 -11.29 -7.36 -8.13
CA LEU A 97 -12.59 -7.97 -8.33
C LEU A 97 -13.33 -8.01 -6.99
N GLY A 98 -14.55 -7.49 -6.97
CA GLY A 98 -15.33 -7.45 -5.75
C GLY A 98 -16.81 -7.73 -5.93
N PHE A 99 -17.43 -8.03 -4.80
CA PHE A 99 -18.86 -8.20 -4.64
C PHE A 99 -19.28 -7.52 -3.34
N SER A 100 -20.37 -6.78 -3.38
CA SER A 100 -20.93 -6.14 -2.18
C SER A 100 -22.44 -6.23 -2.25
N GLU A 101 -23.08 -6.81 -1.23
CA GLU A 101 -24.54 -6.83 -1.17
C GLU A 101 -25.06 -6.93 0.26
N PHE A 102 -24.91 -5.86 1.04
CA PHE A 102 -25.87 -5.60 2.10
C PHE A 102 -26.31 -4.14 2.05
N LYS A 103 -27.63 -3.92 1.99
CA LYS A 103 -28.23 -2.58 1.97
C LYS A 103 -28.03 -1.80 3.28
N ASN A 104 -27.67 -2.51 4.35
CA ASN A 104 -27.54 -1.95 5.70
C ASN A 104 -26.09 -1.91 6.21
N HIS A 105 -25.20 -2.78 5.68
CA HIS A 105 -23.80 -2.87 6.09
C HIS A 105 -22.89 -3.07 4.87
N ASN A 106 -21.85 -2.26 4.70
CA ASN A 106 -20.90 -2.43 3.62
C ASN A 106 -19.90 -3.54 3.96
N LEU A 107 -20.36 -4.80 3.90
CA LEU A 107 -19.54 -6.01 3.93
C LEU A 107 -19.58 -6.66 2.54
N GLY A 108 -18.49 -7.28 2.10
CA GLY A 108 -18.40 -7.88 0.79
C GLY A 108 -17.18 -8.76 0.62
N ILE A 109 -16.92 -9.12 -0.63
CA ILE A 109 -15.72 -9.83 -1.06
C ILE A 109 -14.87 -8.84 -1.88
N GLU A 110 -13.57 -8.82 -1.62
CA GLU A 110 -12.60 -8.23 -2.52
C GLU A 110 -11.53 -9.28 -2.85
N SER A 111 -10.96 -9.18 -4.03
CA SER A 111 -9.95 -10.12 -4.51
C SER A 111 -9.05 -9.48 -5.56
N SER A 112 -7.81 -9.93 -5.62
CA SER A 112 -6.80 -9.38 -6.53
C SER A 112 -5.68 -10.37 -6.78
N PHE A 113 -4.96 -10.17 -7.89
CA PHE A 113 -3.73 -10.88 -8.15
C PHE A 113 -2.53 -10.25 -7.43
N GLU A 114 -1.56 -11.10 -7.10
CA GLU A 114 -0.20 -10.80 -6.69
C GLU A 114 0.74 -11.47 -7.71
N GLU A 115 1.68 -10.72 -8.26
CA GLU A 115 2.69 -11.29 -9.14
C GLU A 115 3.70 -12.16 -8.38
N SER A 116 4.42 -13.00 -9.12
CA SER A 116 5.56 -13.76 -8.61
C SER A 116 6.75 -13.57 -9.54
N SER A 117 7.93 -14.04 -9.12
CA SER A 117 9.13 -13.99 -9.96
C SER A 117 8.99 -14.72 -11.31
N SER A 118 8.00 -15.62 -11.44
CA SER A 118 7.78 -16.45 -12.63
C SER A 118 6.48 -16.16 -13.37
N SER A 119 5.54 -15.40 -12.81
CA SER A 119 4.22 -15.19 -13.42
C SER A 119 3.58 -13.87 -12.98
N PRO A 120 3.02 -13.07 -13.91
CA PRO A 120 2.15 -11.93 -13.60
C PRO A 120 0.90 -12.31 -12.79
N LEU A 121 0.45 -13.57 -12.90
CA LEU A 121 -0.69 -14.14 -12.19
C LEU A 121 -0.20 -15.13 -11.13
N GLY A 122 0.75 -14.71 -10.28
CA GLY A 122 1.37 -15.58 -9.28
C GLY A 122 0.34 -16.20 -8.34
N PHE A 123 -0.37 -15.35 -7.59
CA PHE A 123 -1.39 -15.77 -6.65
C PHE A 123 -2.63 -14.88 -6.74
N PHE A 124 -3.79 -15.47 -6.48
CA PHE A 124 -5.07 -14.79 -6.34
C PHE A 124 -5.47 -14.82 -4.87
N HIS A 125 -5.67 -13.64 -4.30
CA HIS A 125 -6.07 -13.47 -2.90
C HIS A 125 -7.54 -13.13 -2.81
N ILE A 126 -8.22 -13.71 -1.81
CA ILE A 126 -9.62 -13.44 -1.53
C ILE A 126 -9.76 -12.92 -0.10
N TYR A 127 -10.59 -11.89 0.07
CA TYR A 127 -10.86 -11.25 1.35
C TYR A 127 -12.37 -11.13 1.56
N ILE A 128 -12.82 -11.31 2.80
CA ILE A 128 -14.07 -10.66 3.24
C ILE A 128 -13.69 -9.29 3.76
N THR A 129 -14.32 -8.25 3.22
CA THR A 129 -13.96 -6.86 3.48
C THR A 129 -15.16 -6.08 3.99
N SER A 130 -14.95 -5.24 5.02
CA SER A 130 -15.84 -4.10 5.28
C SER A 130 -15.15 -2.78 4.91
N TRP A 131 -15.91 -1.86 4.30
CA TRP A 131 -15.39 -0.53 3.94
C TRP A 131 -15.46 0.48 5.09
N GLU A 132 -16.24 0.16 6.12
CA GLU A 132 -16.39 0.92 7.36
C GLU A 132 -16.22 -0.03 8.56
N LEU A 133 -15.67 0.45 9.68
CA LEU A 133 -15.47 -0.37 10.88
C LEU A 133 -16.80 -0.80 11.51
N ASN A 134 -17.78 0.10 11.55
CA ASN A 134 -19.10 -0.17 12.15
C ASN A 134 -19.87 -1.24 11.37
N ASP A 135 -19.56 -1.44 10.09
CA ASP A 135 -20.16 -2.50 9.27
C ASP A 135 -19.55 -3.88 9.53
N TRP A 136 -18.39 -3.95 10.20
CA TRP A 136 -17.76 -5.20 10.62
C TRP A 136 -18.34 -5.73 11.93
N GLU A 137 -18.60 -4.85 12.90
CA GLU A 137 -18.96 -5.19 14.28
C GLU A 137 -20.11 -6.22 14.38
N PRO A 138 -21.21 -6.13 13.59
CA PRO A 138 -22.30 -7.10 13.66
C PRO A 138 -21.90 -8.52 13.26
N TYR A 139 -20.81 -8.68 12.51
CA TYR A 139 -20.37 -9.95 11.93
C TYR A 139 -19.10 -10.50 12.59
N ASP A 140 -18.40 -9.70 13.41
CA ASP A 140 -17.06 -10.01 13.93
C ASP A 140 -16.98 -11.39 14.60
N GLU A 141 -17.87 -11.66 15.55
CA GLU A 141 -17.92 -12.96 16.25
C GLU A 141 -18.26 -14.12 15.32
N ILE A 142 -19.18 -13.93 14.38
CA ILE A 142 -19.58 -15.00 13.45
C ILE A 142 -18.43 -15.33 12.49
N LEU A 143 -17.74 -14.30 11.99
CA LEU A 143 -16.59 -14.45 11.10
C LEU A 143 -15.39 -15.09 11.81
N LYS A 144 -15.08 -14.68 13.05
CA LYS A 144 -14.05 -15.31 13.88
C LYS A 144 -14.35 -16.77 14.17
N ASN A 145 -15.60 -17.11 14.48
CA ASN A 145 -15.98 -18.49 14.74
C ASN A 145 -15.93 -19.36 13.47
N LYS A 146 -16.31 -18.81 12.31
CA LYS A 146 -16.25 -19.53 11.03
C LYS A 146 -14.82 -19.71 10.52
N PHE A 147 -13.96 -18.71 10.73
CA PHE A 147 -12.60 -18.65 10.22
C PHE A 147 -11.58 -18.38 11.35
N PRO A 148 -11.46 -19.29 12.34
CA PRO A 148 -10.72 -19.03 13.58
C PRO A 148 -9.21 -18.88 13.39
N ASN A 149 -8.66 -19.40 12.29
CA ASN A 149 -7.23 -19.37 12.00
C ASN A 149 -6.85 -18.30 10.96
N ASN A 150 -7.82 -17.56 10.44
CA ASN A 150 -7.60 -16.59 9.38
C ASN A 150 -7.27 -15.23 9.99
N LYS A 151 -6.34 -14.51 9.34
CA LYS A 151 -5.90 -13.19 9.80
C LYS A 151 -7.02 -12.18 9.57
N ILE A 152 -7.40 -11.45 10.62
CA ILE A 152 -8.20 -10.23 10.53
C ILE A 152 -7.24 -9.03 10.62
N GLU A 153 -7.33 -8.12 9.66
CA GLU A 153 -6.51 -6.94 9.56
C GLU A 153 -7.38 -5.69 9.51
N LYS A 154 -7.03 -4.71 10.36
CA LYS A 154 -7.60 -3.37 10.30
C LYS A 154 -6.64 -2.46 9.54
N ASN A 155 -7.12 -1.85 8.46
CA ASN A 155 -6.38 -0.82 7.76
C ASN A 155 -7.25 0.43 7.66
N SER A 156 -6.85 1.47 8.40
CA SER A 156 -7.61 2.72 8.50
C SER A 156 -9.04 2.47 8.98
N ASN A 157 -10.04 2.73 8.13
CA ASN A 157 -11.46 2.54 8.42
C ASN A 157 -12.04 1.22 7.89
N ARG A 158 -11.18 0.33 7.38
CA ARG A 158 -11.58 -0.90 6.70
C ARG A 158 -11.10 -2.13 7.48
N MET A 159 -11.87 -3.20 7.41
CA MET A 159 -11.52 -4.51 7.97
C MET A 159 -11.39 -5.52 6.85
N PHE A 160 -10.38 -6.38 6.95
CA PHE A 160 -10.09 -7.44 5.99
C PHE A 160 -9.90 -8.75 6.74
N LEU A 161 -10.72 -9.74 6.43
CA LEU A 161 -10.44 -11.13 6.77
C LEU A 161 -9.79 -11.81 5.57
N HIS A 162 -8.54 -12.21 5.75
CA HIS A 162 -7.73 -12.90 4.75
C HIS A 162 -8.22 -14.34 4.63
N LEU A 163 -8.76 -14.72 3.48
CA LEU A 163 -9.30 -16.05 3.24
C LEU A 163 -8.26 -16.93 2.53
N ASP A 164 -8.50 -17.27 1.26
CA ASP A 164 -7.63 -18.13 0.48
C ASP A 164 -6.58 -17.35 -0.31
N ARG A 165 -5.39 -17.96 -0.43
CA ARG A 165 -4.34 -17.58 -1.37
C ARG A 165 -4.13 -18.73 -2.35
N ILE A 166 -4.59 -18.53 -3.59
CA ILE A 166 -4.70 -19.58 -4.62
C ILE A 166 -3.66 -19.29 -5.71
N GLU A 167 -3.04 -20.29 -6.32
CA GLU A 167 -2.20 -20.04 -7.50
C GLU A 167 -3.04 -19.44 -8.64
N GLY A 168 -2.56 -18.38 -9.28
CA GLY A 168 -3.39 -17.56 -10.17
C GLY A 168 -3.84 -18.25 -11.45
N GLU A 169 -3.16 -19.32 -11.87
CA GLU A 169 -3.53 -20.13 -13.03
C GLU A 169 -4.66 -21.14 -12.73
N LYS A 170 -4.98 -21.38 -11.45
CA LYS A 170 -6.01 -22.34 -11.01
C LYS A 170 -7.42 -21.74 -11.05
N GLU A 171 -7.85 -21.36 -12.25
CA GLU A 171 -9.11 -20.65 -12.50
C GLU A 171 -10.35 -21.32 -11.88
N GLU A 172 -10.53 -22.63 -12.09
CA GLU A 172 -11.70 -23.35 -11.56
C GLU A 172 -11.74 -23.28 -10.02
N ILE A 173 -10.59 -23.39 -9.38
CA ILE A 173 -10.47 -23.30 -7.91
C ILE A 173 -10.80 -21.88 -7.45
N ILE A 174 -10.31 -20.85 -8.16
CA ILE A 174 -10.63 -19.45 -7.88
C ILE A 174 -12.15 -19.23 -7.94
N LEU A 175 -12.80 -19.64 -9.03
CA LEU A 175 -14.24 -19.44 -9.22
C LEU A 175 -15.07 -20.19 -8.18
N ASN A 176 -14.69 -21.43 -7.85
CA ASN A 176 -15.39 -22.22 -6.83
C ASN A 176 -15.24 -21.60 -5.44
N LYS A 177 -14.07 -21.03 -5.11
CA LYS A 177 -13.86 -20.33 -3.83
C LYS A 177 -14.62 -19.01 -3.76
N LEU A 178 -14.61 -18.22 -4.82
CA LEU A 178 -15.41 -17.00 -4.90
C LEU A 178 -16.91 -17.31 -4.73
N GLU A 179 -17.42 -18.36 -5.36
CA GLU A 179 -18.81 -18.82 -5.20
C GLU A 179 -19.09 -19.31 -3.77
N GLU A 180 -18.20 -20.09 -3.17
CA GLU A 180 -18.30 -20.56 -1.79
C GLU A 180 -18.48 -19.38 -0.82
N TYR A 181 -17.61 -18.37 -0.93
CA TYR A 181 -17.65 -17.19 -0.07
C TYR A 181 -18.85 -16.28 -0.36
N PHE A 182 -19.25 -16.15 -1.62
CA PHE A 182 -20.47 -15.44 -1.99
C PHE A 182 -21.70 -16.07 -1.32
N ASN A 183 -21.83 -17.40 -1.42
CA ASN A 183 -22.93 -18.13 -0.81
C ASN A 183 -22.91 -18.03 0.72
N TYR A 184 -21.72 -18.06 1.33
CA TYR A 184 -21.57 -17.84 2.76
C TYR A 184 -22.05 -16.44 3.18
N LEU A 185 -21.59 -15.37 2.53
CA LEU A 185 -22.04 -14.01 2.83
C LEU A 185 -23.56 -13.85 2.63
N LYS A 186 -24.12 -14.46 1.59
CA LYS A 186 -25.58 -14.51 1.38
C LYS A 186 -26.31 -15.21 2.52
N SER A 187 -25.74 -16.25 3.12
CA SER A 187 -26.34 -16.97 4.25
C SER A 187 -26.39 -16.12 5.53
N LEU A 188 -25.42 -15.23 5.73
CA LEU A 188 -25.40 -14.32 6.89
C LEU A 188 -26.59 -13.35 6.89
N ARG A 189 -27.11 -13.02 5.70
CA ARG A 189 -28.31 -12.18 5.53
C ARG A 189 -29.57 -12.83 6.12
N ILE A 190 -29.66 -14.16 6.16
CA ILE A 190 -30.88 -14.87 6.59
C ILE A 190 -30.98 -14.90 8.12
N ILE A 191 -29.88 -14.63 8.83
CA ILE A 191 -29.77 -14.72 10.29
C ILE A 191 -30.08 -13.36 10.96
N GLN A 192 -30.14 -12.27 10.18
CA GLN A 192 -30.45 -10.90 10.63
C GLN A 192 -31.83 -10.46 10.16
#